data_AF-A0A1E5V2B0-F1
#
_entry.id   AF-A0A1E5V2B0-F1
#
_cell.length_a   1.000
_cell.length_b   1.000
_cell.length_c   1.000
_cell.angle_alpha   90.00
_cell.angle_beta   90.00
_cell.angle_gamma   90.00
#
_symmetry.space_group_name_H-M   'P 1'
#
loop_
_entity.id
_entity.type
_entity.pdbx_description
1 polymer ?
#
loop_
_entity_poly.entity_id
_entity_poly.type
_entity_poly.pdbx_seq_one_letter_code
_entity_poly.pdbx_strand_id
1 'polypeptide(L)'
;MKAREDRLNESGNTDDDRVKAALSKWAAAHDGEDFKYLHCWRLLWGEPKWLNKVTGQGEGASKGKSPAGPSSSAQGTDSTLPADSGRPIGRDSAKKRRSSEQATAASNSACLEVLQDMHVSRKSVLEERTSRYERTFDVESKKIALKERLVQVQEEALLQQRHMFQFQIQEAQEAREDREERVMTMDLSMLNPEQRGYWKGRQAEILRRRKWTADTQ
;
A
#
# COMPACT_ATOMS: atom_id res chain seq x y z
N MET A 1 26.14 31.57 0.64
CA MET A 1 25.39 30.33 1.00
C MET A 1 25.04 29.44 -0.20
N LYS A 2 25.58 29.65 -1.40
CA LYS A 2 25.31 28.81 -2.59
C LYS A 2 26.41 27.77 -2.89
N ALA A 3 27.40 27.65 -2.00
CA ALA A 3 28.60 26.82 -2.17
C ALA A 3 28.67 25.61 -1.22
N ARG A 4 27.59 25.32 -0.48
CA ARG A 4 27.52 24.14 0.42
C ARG A 4 26.67 22.99 -0.13
N GLU A 5 25.85 23.24 -1.16
CA GLU A 5 24.97 22.22 -1.76
C GLU A 5 25.61 21.49 -2.95
N ASP A 6 26.72 22.00 -3.49
CA ASP A 6 27.43 21.40 -4.63
C ASP A 6 28.47 20.33 -4.24
N ARG A 7 28.44 19.84 -3.00
CA ARG A 7 29.36 18.79 -2.49
C ARG A 7 28.65 17.48 -2.12
N LEU A 8 27.64 17.09 -2.88
CA LEU A 8 26.91 15.84 -2.64
C LEU A 8 26.68 15.04 -3.92
N ASN A 9 27.69 15.04 -4.81
CA ASN A 9 27.83 13.97 -5.78
C ASN A 9 28.84 12.94 -5.24
N GLU A 10 28.46 12.30 -4.14
CA GLU A 10 29.16 11.11 -3.64
C GLU A 10 28.92 10.00 -4.67
N SER A 11 30.00 9.55 -5.32
CA SER A 11 29.93 8.45 -6.28
C SER A 11 29.41 7.20 -5.57
N GLY A 12 28.22 6.73 -5.95
CA GLY A 12 27.65 5.49 -5.42
C GLY A 12 26.15 5.51 -5.14
N ASN A 13 25.50 6.69 -5.15
CA ASN A 13 24.04 6.74 -5.01
C ASN A 13 23.35 6.27 -6.29
N THR A 14 22.64 5.14 -6.18
CA THR A 14 21.75 4.64 -7.22
C THR A 14 20.57 5.60 -7.35
N ASP A 15 19.92 5.67 -8.52
CA ASP A 15 18.72 6.51 -8.67
C ASP A 15 17.61 6.13 -7.68
N ASP A 16 17.54 4.85 -7.30
CA ASP A 16 16.69 4.38 -6.21
C ASP A 16 17.01 5.03 -4.85
N ASP A 17 18.28 5.30 -4.56
CA ASP A 17 18.69 5.93 -3.30
C ASP A 17 18.32 7.42 -3.30
N ARG A 18 18.35 8.06 -4.47
CA ARG A 18 17.88 9.45 -4.65
C ARG A 18 16.37 9.53 -4.47
N VAL A 19 15.61 8.57 -5.00
CA VAL A 19 14.16 8.47 -4.82
C VAL A 19 13.81 8.20 -3.36
N LYS A 20 14.50 7.28 -2.68
CA LYS A 20 14.30 7.02 -1.24
C LYS A 20 14.59 8.25 -0.39
N ALA A 21 15.69 8.96 -0.65
CA ALA A 21 16.02 10.19 0.04
C ALA A 21 14.96 11.28 -0.17
N ALA A 22 14.41 11.40 -1.38
CA ALA A 22 13.33 12.32 -1.69
C ALA A 22 12.02 11.93 -0.97
N LEU A 23 11.66 10.65 -0.94
CA LEU A 23 10.48 10.15 -0.23
C LEU A 23 10.58 10.36 1.29
N SER A 24 11.76 10.15 1.88
CA SER A 24 12.00 10.40 3.30
C SER A 24 11.80 11.89 3.64
N LYS A 25 12.29 12.80 2.79
CA LYS A 25 12.03 14.25 2.94
C LYS A 25 10.56 14.61 2.80
N TRP A 26 9.86 13.96 1.86
CA TRP A 26 8.43 14.18 1.66
C TRP A 26 7.60 13.76 2.88
N ALA A 27 7.84 12.55 3.39
CA ALA A 27 7.15 12.01 4.56
C ALA A 27 7.39 12.88 5.81
N ALA A 28 8.60 13.39 5.99
CA ALA A 28 8.92 14.32 7.08
C ALA A 28 8.19 15.66 6.98
N ALA A 29 7.80 16.10 5.78
CA ALA A 29 7.10 17.36 5.55
C ALA A 29 5.56 17.23 5.54
N HIS A 30 5.04 16.00 5.44
CA HIS A 30 3.61 15.73 5.26
C HIS A 30 3.09 14.72 6.29
N ASP A 31 3.55 14.82 7.54
CA ASP A 31 3.08 14.02 8.68
C ASP A 31 3.05 12.49 8.42
N GLY A 32 4.02 11.98 7.66
CA GLY A 32 4.10 10.58 7.31
C GLY A 32 3.17 10.13 6.18
N GLU A 33 2.55 11.04 5.43
CA GLU A 33 1.77 10.67 4.24
C GLU A 33 2.66 10.08 3.14
N ASP A 34 2.20 8.94 2.59
CA ASP A 34 2.82 8.31 1.44
C ASP A 34 2.67 9.18 0.17
N PHE A 35 3.75 9.23 -0.62
CA PHE A 35 3.72 9.95 -1.89
C PHE A 35 2.83 9.23 -2.93
N LYS A 36 1.62 9.76 -3.13
CA LYS A 36 0.54 9.19 -3.95
C LYS A 36 0.93 8.94 -5.42
N TYR A 37 1.92 9.66 -5.94
CA TYR A 37 2.34 9.57 -7.35
C TYR A 37 3.65 8.81 -7.58
N LEU A 38 4.14 8.04 -6.60
CA LEU A 38 5.39 7.28 -6.75
C LEU A 38 5.35 6.26 -7.89
N HIS A 39 4.18 5.68 -8.15
CA HIS A 39 3.97 4.77 -9.27
C HIS A 39 4.04 5.51 -10.61
N CYS A 40 3.40 6.68 -10.72
CA CYS A 40 3.44 7.52 -11.91
C CYS A 40 4.86 8.00 -12.22
N TRP A 41 5.63 8.38 -11.19
CA TRP A 41 7.03 8.74 -11.34
C TRP A 41 7.86 7.61 -11.97
N ARG A 42 7.76 6.39 -11.41
CA ARG A 42 8.49 5.21 -11.92
C ARG A 42 8.14 4.84 -13.36
N LEU A 43 6.90 5.10 -13.79
CA LEU A 43 6.50 4.88 -15.19
C LEU A 43 7.05 5.96 -16.14
N LEU A 44 7.18 7.20 -15.66
CA LEU A 44 7.57 8.33 -16.49
C LEU A 44 9.09 8.54 -16.56
N TRP A 45 9.86 8.07 -15.57
CA TRP A 45 11.27 8.43 -15.45
C TRP A 45 12.16 7.88 -16.58
N GLY A 46 11.80 6.73 -17.16
CA GLY A 46 12.55 6.07 -18.25
C GLY A 46 12.11 6.49 -19.66
N GLU A 47 11.14 7.38 -19.79
CA GLU A 47 10.63 7.81 -21.09
C GLU A 47 11.57 8.83 -21.76
N PRO A 48 11.93 8.65 -23.05
CA PRO A 48 12.95 9.47 -23.73
C PRO A 48 12.59 10.96 -23.80
N LYS A 49 11.29 11.29 -23.78
CA LYS A 49 10.78 12.68 -23.70
C LYS A 49 11.21 13.42 -22.43
N TRP A 50 11.45 12.69 -21.33
CA TRP A 50 11.84 13.25 -20.04
C TRP A 50 13.33 13.10 -19.79
N LEU A 51 13.96 12.05 -20.32
CA LEU A 51 15.39 11.80 -20.18
C LEU A 51 16.24 12.98 -20.74
N ASN A 52 15.88 13.52 -21.90
CA ASN A 52 16.57 14.69 -22.51
C ASN A 52 16.53 15.95 -21.64
N LYS A 53 15.48 16.13 -20.82
CA LYS A 53 15.37 17.26 -19.89
C LYS A 53 16.25 17.07 -18.65
N VAL A 54 16.54 15.82 -18.27
CA VAL A 54 17.34 15.46 -17.09
C VAL A 54 18.85 15.41 -17.42
N THR A 55 19.23 15.05 -18.65
CA THR A 55 20.63 14.93 -19.07
C THR A 55 21.22 16.21 -19.68
N GLY A 56 20.45 17.29 -19.84
CA GLY A 56 20.97 18.61 -20.22
C GLY A 56 21.51 18.71 -21.66
N GLN A 57 21.13 17.81 -22.58
CA GLN A 57 21.48 17.94 -24.00
C GLN A 57 20.56 18.91 -24.74
N GLY A 58 20.89 20.20 -24.63
CA GLY A 58 20.79 21.25 -25.64
C GLY A 58 19.52 21.38 -26.49
N GLU A 59 18.59 22.25 -26.08
CA GLU A 59 17.77 23.02 -27.02
C GLU A 59 18.68 24.03 -27.75
N GLY A 60 19.18 23.64 -28.92
CA GLY A 60 20.06 24.49 -29.70
C GLY A 60 20.04 24.14 -31.18
N ALA A 61 18.92 24.37 -31.87
CA ALA A 61 18.93 24.77 -33.29
C ALA A 61 17.52 25.02 -33.83
N SER A 62 17.41 26.14 -34.53
CA SER A 62 16.40 26.47 -35.55
C SER A 62 15.04 27.00 -35.10
N LYS A 63 15.00 28.31 -34.86
CA LYS A 63 13.81 29.11 -35.16
C LYS A 63 14.21 30.47 -35.76
N GLY A 64 14.69 30.45 -36.99
CA GLY A 64 14.77 31.63 -37.84
C GLY A 64 13.53 31.70 -38.74
N LYS A 65 12.52 32.49 -38.35
CA LYS A 65 11.41 32.88 -39.22
C LYS A 65 11.48 34.40 -39.40
N SER A 66 12.05 34.84 -40.52
CA SER A 66 11.90 36.23 -40.99
C SER A 66 10.54 36.37 -41.70
N PRO A 67 9.73 37.40 -41.43
CA PRO A 67 8.49 37.67 -42.15
C PRO A 67 8.74 38.71 -43.26
N ALA A 68 8.27 38.44 -44.48
CA ALA A 68 8.10 39.46 -45.51
C ALA A 68 6.61 39.53 -45.86
N GLY A 69 6.03 40.70 -45.58
CA GLY A 69 4.64 41.04 -45.84
C GLY A 69 4.34 41.33 -47.32
N PRO A 70 3.07 41.66 -47.63
CA PRO A 70 2.47 41.56 -48.95
C PRO A 70 2.61 42.86 -49.76
N SER A 71 2.63 42.77 -51.08
CA SER A 71 2.13 43.87 -51.91
C SER A 71 1.61 43.38 -53.25
N SER A 72 0.59 44.10 -53.68
CA SER A 72 -0.48 43.82 -54.62
C SER A 72 -0.28 44.49 -55.99
N SER A 73 -1.19 44.13 -56.91
CA SER A 73 -1.56 44.82 -58.16
C SER A 73 -0.72 44.43 -59.39
N ALA A 74 -1.19 43.57 -60.30
CA ALA A 74 -2.32 43.67 -61.25
C ALA A 74 -2.02 44.46 -62.54
N GLN A 75 -2.50 43.87 -63.65
CA GLN A 75 -2.78 44.40 -65.00
C GLN A 75 -1.71 44.17 -66.08
N GLY A 76 -2.00 43.65 -67.29
CA GLY A 76 -3.29 43.30 -67.88
C GLY A 76 -3.17 42.49 -69.20
N THR A 77 -4.36 42.23 -69.76
CA THR A 77 -4.73 41.93 -71.16
C THR A 77 -4.29 40.61 -71.83
N ASP A 78 -5.27 39.71 -71.90
CA ASP A 78 -5.89 39.11 -73.10
C ASP A 78 -5.02 38.37 -74.14
N SER A 79 -5.25 37.05 -74.25
CA SER A 79 -5.53 36.37 -75.52
C SER A 79 -5.74 34.86 -75.28
N THR A 80 -6.93 34.39 -75.65
CA THR A 80 -7.34 32.97 -75.74
C THR A 80 -6.49 32.18 -76.74
N LEU A 81 -5.76 31.15 -76.27
CA LEU A 81 -5.24 30.03 -77.07
C LEU A 81 -5.02 28.77 -76.17
N PRO A 82 -4.95 27.55 -76.76
CA PRO A 82 -5.50 26.33 -76.17
C PRO A 82 -4.61 25.66 -75.13
N ALA A 83 -5.27 24.95 -74.21
CA ALA A 83 -4.69 24.16 -73.15
C ALA A 83 -3.90 22.95 -73.68
N ASP A 84 -2.70 22.77 -73.15
CA ASP A 84 -2.29 21.60 -72.35
C ASP A 84 -0.85 21.18 -72.65
N SER A 85 0.07 21.73 -71.87
CA SER A 85 1.30 21.08 -71.41
C SER A 85 2.16 22.11 -70.66
N GLY A 86 2.44 21.87 -69.38
CA GLY A 86 3.54 22.57 -68.69
C GLY A 86 3.33 22.99 -67.25
N ARG A 87 2.16 22.75 -66.62
CA ARG A 87 2.01 23.01 -65.17
C ARG A 87 1.83 21.71 -64.40
N PRO A 88 2.75 21.37 -63.47
CA PRO A 88 2.58 20.19 -62.64
C PRO A 88 1.30 20.34 -61.82
N ILE A 89 0.62 19.22 -61.62
CA ILE A 89 -0.64 19.18 -60.89
C ILE A 89 -0.50 19.85 -59.52
N GLY A 90 -1.40 20.79 -59.22
CA GLY A 90 -1.37 21.56 -57.98
C GLY A 90 -1.46 20.65 -56.75
N ARG A 91 -0.81 21.04 -55.65
CA ARG A 91 -0.71 20.25 -54.42
C ARG A 91 -2.06 19.72 -53.92
N ASP A 92 -3.10 20.56 -53.96
CA ASP A 92 -4.41 20.19 -53.47
C ASP A 92 -5.14 19.23 -54.42
N SER A 93 -5.00 19.42 -55.74
CA SER A 93 -5.50 18.51 -56.76
C SER A 93 -4.78 17.15 -56.69
N ALA A 94 -3.46 17.16 -56.49
CA ALA A 94 -2.64 15.96 -56.30
C ALA A 94 -3.01 15.22 -55.01
N LYS A 95 -3.28 15.96 -53.91
CA LYS A 95 -3.72 15.38 -52.64
C LYS A 95 -5.12 14.77 -52.75
N LYS A 96 -6.03 15.41 -53.49
CA LYS A 96 -7.40 14.89 -53.71
C LYS A 96 -7.40 13.65 -54.59
N ARG A 97 -6.54 13.62 -55.63
CA ARG A 97 -6.32 12.43 -56.46
C ARG A 97 -5.70 11.28 -55.67
N ARG A 98 -4.64 11.55 -54.89
CA ARG A 98 -4.08 10.58 -53.95
C ARG A 98 -5.11 10.09 -52.95
N SER A 99 -5.95 10.95 -52.40
CA SER A 99 -7.00 10.54 -51.45
C SER A 99 -8.09 9.68 -52.12
N SER A 100 -8.42 9.95 -53.38
CA SER A 100 -9.43 9.20 -54.14
C SER A 100 -8.90 7.86 -54.66
N GLU A 101 -7.62 7.81 -55.08
CA GLU A 101 -6.93 6.61 -55.55
C GLU A 101 -6.44 5.74 -54.36
N GLN A 102 -6.14 6.34 -53.21
CA GLN A 102 -5.82 5.62 -51.97
C GLN A 102 -7.07 5.12 -51.23
N ALA A 103 -8.22 5.79 -51.41
CA ALA A 103 -9.50 5.26 -50.94
C ALA A 103 -9.91 3.98 -51.69
N THR A 104 -9.40 3.75 -52.90
CA THR A 104 -9.71 2.56 -53.71
C THR A 104 -8.59 1.52 -53.76
N ALA A 105 -7.35 1.82 -53.34
CA ALA A 105 -6.20 0.92 -53.54
C ALA A 105 -5.42 0.47 -52.28
N ALA A 106 -5.75 0.88 -51.05
CA ALA A 106 -4.96 0.46 -49.87
C ALA A 106 -5.82 0.02 -48.68
N SER A 107 -6.00 -1.29 -48.60
CA SER A 107 -6.40 -2.13 -47.46
C SER A 107 -6.44 -1.44 -46.07
N ASN A 108 -7.58 -0.83 -45.72
CA ASN A 108 -7.86 -0.38 -44.36
C ASN A 108 -8.15 -1.54 -43.40
N SER A 109 -8.34 -2.78 -43.90
CA SER A 109 -8.66 -3.93 -43.05
C SER A 109 -7.48 -4.33 -42.17
N ALA A 110 -6.25 -4.35 -42.72
CA ALA A 110 -5.05 -4.71 -41.96
C ALA A 110 -4.76 -3.73 -40.82
N CYS A 111 -5.01 -2.42 -41.03
CA CYS A 111 -4.86 -1.41 -39.98
C CYS A 111 -5.92 -1.57 -38.87
N LEU A 112 -7.18 -1.84 -39.25
CA LEU A 112 -8.26 -2.10 -38.29
C LEU A 112 -8.05 -3.40 -37.50
N GLU A 113 -7.54 -4.44 -38.15
CA GLU A 113 -7.23 -5.73 -37.53
C GLU A 113 -6.13 -5.61 -36.46
N VAL A 114 -5.06 -4.85 -36.74
CA VAL A 114 -4.01 -4.56 -35.74
C VAL A 114 -4.57 -3.78 -34.55
N LEU A 115 -5.44 -2.79 -34.78
CA LEU A 115 -6.07 -2.04 -33.69
C LEU A 115 -7.02 -2.91 -32.85
N GLN A 116 -7.75 -3.83 -33.49
CA GLN A 116 -8.60 -4.79 -32.81
C GLN A 116 -7.77 -5.77 -31.96
N ASP A 117 -6.68 -6.30 -32.51
CA ASP A 117 -5.74 -7.17 -31.80
C ASP A 117 -5.11 -6.46 -30.59
N MET A 118 -4.67 -5.21 -30.76
CA MET A 118 -4.18 -4.39 -29.64
C MET A 118 -5.24 -4.19 -28.55
N HIS A 119 -6.51 -4.00 -28.92
CA HIS A 119 -7.60 -3.90 -27.94
C HIS A 119 -7.87 -5.22 -27.21
N VAL A 120 -7.87 -6.35 -27.92
CA VAL A 120 -8.04 -7.68 -27.33
C VAL A 120 -6.88 -8.01 -26.40
N SER A 121 -5.64 -7.80 -26.85
CA SER A 121 -4.42 -7.97 -26.07
C SER A 121 -4.44 -7.11 -24.80
N ARG A 122 -4.81 -5.82 -24.92
CA ARG A 122 -4.94 -4.93 -23.76
C ARG A 122 -5.98 -5.41 -22.76
N LYS A 123 -7.15 -5.87 -23.22
CA LYS A 123 -8.20 -6.42 -22.35
C LYS A 123 -7.72 -7.69 -21.64
N SER A 124 -7.10 -8.60 -22.38
CA SER A 124 -6.54 -9.84 -21.84
C SER A 124 -5.48 -9.56 -20.76
N VAL A 125 -4.56 -8.62 -20.99
CA VAL A 125 -3.55 -8.23 -19.99
C VAL A 125 -4.19 -7.62 -18.75
N LEU A 126 -5.23 -6.79 -18.92
CA LEU A 126 -5.94 -6.20 -17.78
C LEU A 126 -6.68 -7.26 -16.97
N GLU A 127 -7.33 -8.22 -17.64
CA GLU A 127 -8.05 -9.33 -17.02
C GLU A 127 -7.09 -10.29 -16.29
N GLU A 128 -5.95 -10.64 -16.89
CA GLU A 128 -4.93 -11.43 -16.22
C GLU A 128 -4.42 -10.71 -14.96
N ARG A 129 -4.23 -9.38 -15.06
CA ARG A 129 -3.82 -8.57 -13.92
C ARG A 129 -4.87 -8.54 -12.81
N THR A 130 -6.15 -8.38 -13.14
CA THR A 130 -7.23 -8.42 -12.12
C THR A 130 -7.33 -9.79 -11.49
N SER A 131 -7.28 -10.87 -12.27
CA SER A 131 -7.28 -12.24 -11.74
C SER A 131 -6.07 -12.53 -10.84
N ARG A 132 -4.89 -11.98 -11.16
CA ARG A 132 -3.73 -12.06 -10.25
C ARG A 132 -4.00 -11.36 -8.93
N TYR A 133 -4.56 -10.15 -8.96
CA TYR A 133 -4.91 -9.42 -7.74
C TYR A 133 -5.97 -10.14 -6.90
N GLU A 134 -7.02 -10.66 -7.52
CA GLU A 134 -8.05 -11.44 -6.83
C GLU A 134 -7.45 -12.66 -6.13
N ARG A 135 -6.60 -13.44 -6.82
CA ARG A 135 -5.90 -14.57 -6.20
C ARG A 135 -5.04 -14.15 -5.00
N THR A 136 -4.30 -13.05 -5.12
CA THR A 136 -3.48 -12.56 -3.99
C THR A 136 -4.34 -12.10 -2.82
N PHE A 137 -5.47 -11.44 -3.10
CA PHE A 137 -6.42 -10.98 -2.11
C PHE A 137 -7.07 -12.17 -1.38
N ASP A 138 -7.46 -13.21 -2.12
CA ASP A 138 -8.01 -14.44 -1.55
C ASP A 138 -7.02 -15.15 -0.64
N VAL A 139 -5.75 -15.22 -1.05
CA VAL A 139 -4.68 -15.82 -0.24
C VAL A 139 -4.46 -15.03 1.05
N GLU A 140 -4.37 -13.69 0.98
CA GLU A 140 -4.21 -12.87 2.18
C GLU A 140 -5.45 -12.92 3.08
N SER A 141 -6.67 -12.94 2.52
CA SER A 141 -7.90 -13.10 3.28
C SER A 141 -7.94 -14.43 4.05
N LYS A 142 -7.57 -15.53 3.39
CA LYS A 142 -7.45 -16.85 4.05
C LYS A 142 -6.39 -16.86 5.14
N LYS A 143 -5.26 -16.20 4.91
CA LYS A 143 -4.17 -16.07 5.89
C LYS A 143 -4.58 -15.26 7.11
N ILE A 144 -5.34 -14.17 6.92
CA ILE A 144 -5.92 -13.40 8.02
C ILE A 144 -6.90 -14.27 8.81
N ALA A 145 -7.82 -14.96 8.14
CA ALA A 145 -8.78 -15.85 8.80
C ALA A 145 -8.10 -16.99 9.59
N LEU A 146 -6.99 -17.54 9.08
CA LEU A 146 -6.19 -18.54 9.82
C LEU A 146 -5.52 -17.94 11.06
N LYS A 147 -4.99 -16.72 10.95
CA LYS A 147 -4.39 -16.02 12.10
C LYS A 147 -5.43 -15.69 13.17
N GLU A 148 -6.61 -15.24 12.78
CA GLU A 148 -7.73 -14.98 13.70
C GLU A 148 -8.14 -16.25 14.45
N ARG A 149 -8.28 -17.38 13.75
CA ARG A 149 -8.54 -18.68 14.39
C ARG A 149 -7.43 -19.10 15.35
N LEU A 150 -6.17 -18.87 14.98
CA LEU A 150 -5.04 -19.20 15.85
C LEU A 150 -5.09 -18.38 17.15
N VAL A 151 -5.39 -17.08 17.05
CA VAL A 151 -5.57 -16.21 18.21
C VAL A 151 -6.74 -16.67 19.07
N GLN A 152 -7.89 -17.02 18.47
CA GLN A 152 -9.03 -17.55 19.21
C GLN A 152 -8.68 -18.82 20.00
N VAL A 153 -8.01 -19.78 19.37
CA VAL A 153 -7.57 -21.02 20.04
C VAL A 153 -6.59 -20.71 21.19
N GLN A 154 -5.71 -19.74 21.01
CA GLN A 154 -4.78 -19.31 22.06
C GLN A 154 -5.51 -18.65 23.24
N GLU A 155 -6.48 -17.79 22.97
CA GLU A 155 -7.31 -17.15 24.00
C GLU A 155 -8.12 -18.18 24.80
N GLU A 156 -8.74 -19.15 24.12
CA GLU A 156 -9.46 -20.25 24.77
C GLU A 156 -8.54 -21.09 25.68
N ALA A 157 -7.32 -21.40 25.22
CA ALA A 157 -6.34 -22.13 26.03
C ALA A 157 -5.94 -21.34 27.28
N LEU A 158 -5.73 -20.03 27.17
CA LEU A 158 -5.41 -19.16 28.31
C LEU A 158 -6.59 -19.05 29.28
N LEU A 159 -7.82 -18.97 28.78
CA LEU A 159 -9.03 -18.98 29.60
C LEU A 159 -9.17 -20.29 30.37
N GLN A 160 -8.97 -21.43 29.71
CA GLN A 160 -8.97 -22.74 30.35
C GLN A 160 -7.88 -22.83 31.43
N GLN A 161 -6.66 -22.36 31.15
CA GLN A 161 -5.57 -22.33 32.13
C GLN A 161 -5.93 -21.46 33.34
N ARG A 162 -6.55 -20.29 33.12
CA ARG A 162 -7.02 -19.42 34.20
C ARG A 162 -8.10 -20.11 35.04
N HIS A 163 -9.07 -20.77 34.43
CA HIS A 163 -10.12 -21.49 35.14
C HIS A 163 -9.54 -22.65 35.95
N MET A 164 -8.61 -23.41 35.39
CA MET A 164 -7.88 -24.46 36.10
C MET A 164 -7.14 -23.92 37.32
N PHE A 165 -6.46 -22.77 37.18
CA PHE A 165 -5.74 -22.15 38.28
C PHE A 165 -6.68 -21.61 39.37
N GLN A 166 -7.79 -20.99 38.98
CA GLN A 166 -8.82 -20.55 39.91
C GLN A 166 -9.43 -21.73 40.67
N PHE A 167 -9.76 -22.82 39.98
CA PHE A 167 -10.27 -24.03 40.60
C PHE A 167 -9.27 -24.60 41.62
N GLN A 168 -7.97 -24.68 41.27
CA GLN A 168 -6.93 -25.11 42.21
C GLN A 168 -6.81 -24.20 43.44
N ILE A 169 -6.91 -22.87 43.25
CA ILE A 169 -6.91 -21.93 44.37
C ILE A 169 -8.12 -22.18 45.27
N GLN A 170 -9.30 -22.36 44.68
CA GLN A 170 -10.53 -22.60 45.43
C GLN A 170 -10.45 -23.92 46.20
N GLU A 171 -10.04 -25.02 45.57
CA GLU A 171 -9.85 -26.31 46.24
C GLU A 171 -8.82 -26.20 47.38
N ALA A 172 -7.73 -25.45 47.19
CA ALA A 172 -6.75 -25.20 48.23
C ALA A 172 -7.30 -24.31 49.37
N GLN A 173 -8.24 -23.41 49.09
CA GLN A 173 -8.94 -22.60 50.09
C GLN A 173 -9.91 -23.46 50.89
N GLU A 174 -10.78 -24.23 50.22
CA GLU A 174 -11.72 -25.16 50.84
C GLU A 174 -10.97 -26.18 51.71
N ALA A 175 -9.88 -26.76 51.21
CA ALA A 175 -9.05 -27.68 52.00
C ALA A 175 -8.38 -27.01 53.21
N ARG A 176 -8.11 -25.70 53.17
CA ARG A 176 -7.64 -24.93 54.34
C ARG A 176 -8.78 -24.66 55.31
N GLU A 177 -9.95 -24.32 54.82
CA GLU A 177 -11.16 -24.08 55.61
C GLU A 177 -11.57 -25.35 56.37
N ASP A 178 -11.62 -26.50 55.69
CA ASP A 178 -11.89 -27.81 56.31
C ASP A 178 -10.90 -28.15 57.43
N ARG A 179 -9.61 -27.86 57.22
CA ARG A 179 -8.58 -28.08 58.25
C ARG A 179 -8.80 -27.19 59.46
N GLU A 180 -9.16 -25.94 59.22
CA GLU A 180 -9.44 -24.97 60.28
C GLU A 180 -10.72 -25.32 61.03
N GLU A 181 -11.77 -25.74 60.35
CA GLU A 181 -13.01 -26.20 60.97
C GLU A 181 -12.78 -27.41 61.87
N ARG A 182 -11.95 -28.37 61.43
CA ARG A 182 -11.51 -29.48 62.28
C ARG A 182 -10.78 -28.99 63.53
N VAL A 183 -9.91 -27.99 63.41
CA VAL A 183 -9.22 -27.39 64.57
C VAL A 183 -10.19 -26.64 65.49
N MET A 184 -11.19 -25.97 64.95
CA MET A 184 -12.19 -25.20 65.71
C MET A 184 -13.20 -26.10 66.43
N THR A 185 -13.53 -27.26 65.87
CA THR A 185 -14.50 -28.23 66.42
C THR A 185 -13.89 -29.29 67.34
N MET A 186 -12.56 -29.38 67.40
CA MET A 186 -11.86 -30.36 68.23
C MET A 186 -12.09 -30.13 69.74
N ASP A 187 -12.53 -31.17 70.45
CA ASP A 187 -12.67 -31.12 71.91
C ASP A 187 -11.30 -31.07 72.61
N LEU A 188 -11.13 -30.12 73.51
CA LEU A 188 -9.89 -29.87 74.25
C LEU A 188 -9.92 -30.37 75.70
N SER A 189 -11.04 -30.94 76.14
CA SER A 189 -11.26 -31.39 77.52
C SER A 189 -10.31 -32.54 77.92
N MET A 190 -10.04 -33.45 76.98
CA MET A 190 -9.24 -34.66 77.19
C MET A 190 -7.73 -34.47 76.97
N LEU A 191 -7.31 -33.29 76.50
CA LEU A 191 -5.90 -32.99 76.18
C LEU A 191 -5.12 -32.50 77.41
N ASN A 192 -3.81 -32.76 77.42
CA ASN A 192 -2.92 -32.30 78.49
C ASN A 192 -2.84 -30.75 78.52
N PRO A 193 -2.43 -30.13 79.65
CA PRO A 193 -2.46 -28.67 79.78
C PRO A 193 -1.65 -27.90 78.72
N GLU A 194 -0.49 -28.41 78.32
CA GLU A 194 0.39 -27.77 77.33
C GLU A 194 -0.22 -27.83 75.92
N GLN A 195 -0.69 -29.00 75.49
CA GLN A 195 -1.37 -29.21 74.20
C GLN A 195 -2.67 -28.40 74.13
N ARG A 196 -3.43 -28.34 75.24
CA ARG A 196 -4.63 -27.52 75.33
C ARG A 196 -4.33 -26.05 75.10
N GLY A 197 -3.24 -25.53 75.70
CA GLY A 197 -2.78 -24.16 75.49
C GLY A 197 -2.43 -23.88 74.02
N TYR A 198 -1.67 -24.80 73.39
CA TYR A 198 -1.33 -24.72 71.97
C TYR A 198 -2.57 -24.63 71.07
N TRP A 199 -3.52 -25.55 71.23
CA TRP A 199 -4.72 -25.59 70.39
C TRP A 199 -5.66 -24.41 70.61
N LYS A 200 -5.81 -23.92 71.85
CA LYS A 200 -6.54 -22.66 72.13
C LYS A 200 -5.89 -21.46 71.43
N GLY A 201 -4.57 -21.36 71.46
CA GLY A 201 -3.82 -20.34 70.72
C GLY A 201 -4.08 -20.44 69.21
N ARG A 202 -4.09 -21.66 68.68
CA ARG A 202 -4.36 -21.94 67.27
C ARG A 202 -5.78 -21.56 66.85
N GLN A 203 -6.80 -21.87 67.67
CA GLN A 203 -8.19 -21.46 67.44
C GLN A 203 -8.32 -19.92 67.44
N ALA A 204 -7.70 -19.24 68.42
CA ALA A 204 -7.70 -17.78 68.48
C ALA A 204 -6.98 -17.13 67.28
N GLU A 205 -5.92 -17.75 66.76
CA GLU A 205 -5.23 -17.32 65.54
C GLU A 205 -6.14 -17.42 64.31
N ILE A 206 -6.86 -18.53 64.15
CA ILE A 206 -7.82 -18.75 63.06
C ILE A 206 -8.94 -17.70 63.13
N LEU A 207 -9.51 -17.45 64.31
CA LEU A 207 -10.55 -16.43 64.52
C LEU A 207 -10.08 -15.03 64.14
N ARG A 208 -8.88 -14.62 64.59
CA ARG A 208 -8.29 -13.32 64.21
C ARG A 208 -8.09 -13.21 62.70
N ARG A 209 -7.61 -14.26 62.05
CA ARG A 209 -7.36 -14.26 60.60
C ARG A 209 -8.64 -14.15 59.79
N ARG A 210 -9.71 -14.82 60.23
CA ARG A 210 -11.06 -14.71 59.66
C ARG A 210 -11.76 -13.39 60.01
N LYS A 211 -11.10 -12.51 60.76
CA LYS A 211 -11.67 -11.26 61.29
C LYS A 211 -12.99 -11.49 62.01
N TRP A 212 -13.11 -12.65 62.68
CA TRP A 212 -14.27 -12.95 63.48
C TRP A 212 -14.26 -12.04 64.72
N THR A 213 -15.17 -11.08 64.76
CA THR A 213 -15.52 -10.38 65.98
C THR A 213 -16.61 -11.19 66.65
N ALA A 214 -16.34 -11.71 67.86
CA ALA A 214 -17.43 -12.21 68.68
C ALA A 214 -18.32 -11.01 68.99
N ASP A 215 -19.50 -10.94 68.36
CA ASP A 215 -20.52 -9.97 68.74
C ASP A 215 -20.69 -10.11 70.25
N THR A 216 -20.30 -9.05 70.95
CA THR A 216 -20.37 -9.00 72.39
C THR A 216 -21.79 -8.57 72.72
N GLN A 217 -22.72 -9.54 72.77
CA GLN A 217 -23.98 -9.44 73.52
C GLN A 217 -24.62 -10.81 73.75
#